data_AF-A0A8J2AGA8-F1
#
_entry.id   AF-A0A8J2AGA8-F1
#
_cell.length_a   1.000
_cell.length_b   1.000
_cell.length_c   1.000
_cell.angle_alpha   90.00
_cell.angle_beta   90.00
_cell.angle_gamma   90.00
#
_symmetry.space_group_name_H-M   'P 1'
#
loop_
_entity.id
_entity.type
_entity.pdbx_description
1 polymer ?
#
loop_
_entity_poly.entity_id
_entity_poly.type
_entity_poly.pdbx_seq_one_letter_code
_entity_poly.pdbx_strand_id
1 'polypeptide(L)'
;MADHRAQYQLESVQEAEQYLKKHRINELFNDLCAALCYKKPENVKGFLVEELKKRQSAPATSMLFEDAEIEAVFRMADLMQVGTITASQCRQALCSIVFLFFSFLPRNTLYMCFQ
;
A
#
# COMPACT_ATOMS: atom_id res chain seq x y z
N MET A 1 42.31 13.19 15.94
CA MET A 1 41.09 13.92 16.34
C MET A 1 40.01 13.67 15.30
N ALA A 2 39.58 12.41 15.16
CA ALA A 2 38.61 12.02 14.15
C ALA A 2 37.19 12.08 14.76
N ASP A 3 36.40 12.99 14.22
CA ASP A 3 35.05 12.74 13.70
C ASP A 3 33.88 12.39 14.64
N HIS A 4 33.82 13.01 15.82
CA HIS A 4 32.58 13.00 16.64
C HIS A 4 31.36 13.63 15.92
N ARG A 5 31.59 14.52 14.95
CA ARG A 5 30.50 15.17 14.18
C ARG A 5 29.87 14.24 13.16
N ALA A 6 30.64 13.47 12.38
CA ALA A 6 30.03 12.49 11.49
C ALA A 6 29.36 11.37 12.29
N GLN A 7 29.89 11.00 13.47
CA GLN A 7 29.30 9.96 14.30
C GLN A 7 27.88 10.34 14.78
N TYR A 8 27.68 11.58 15.24
CA TYR A 8 26.35 12.09 15.59
C TYR A 8 25.41 12.21 14.38
N GLN A 9 25.93 12.62 13.21
CA GLN A 9 25.15 12.67 11.98
C GLN A 9 24.68 11.28 11.55
N LEU A 10 25.54 10.26 11.66
CA LEU A 10 25.21 8.87 11.34
C LEU A 10 24.14 8.31 12.29
N GLU A 11 24.25 8.58 13.60
CA GLU A 11 23.22 8.18 14.58
C GLU A 11 21.86 8.82 14.25
N SER A 12 21.83 10.13 13.95
CA SER A 12 20.59 10.82 13.59
C SER A 12 19.93 10.30 12.31
N VAL A 13 20.73 9.88 11.32
CA VAL A 13 20.24 9.29 10.07
C VAL A 13 19.69 7.88 10.32
N GLN A 14 20.36 7.08 11.15
CA GLN A 14 19.88 5.74 11.51
C GLN A 14 18.54 5.79 12.27
N GLU A 15 18.38 6.74 13.20
CA GLU A 15 17.11 6.95 13.89
C GLU A 15 15.99 7.35 12.92
N ALA A 16 16.28 8.26 11.98
CA ALA A 16 15.31 8.65 10.95
C ALA A 16 14.90 7.46 10.06
N GLU A 17 15.86 6.64 9.62
CA GLU A 17 15.56 5.44 8.84
C GLU A 17 14.70 4.43 9.61
N GLN A 18 14.99 4.23 10.90
CA GLN A 18 14.19 3.34 11.75
C GLN A 18 12.77 3.87 11.91
N TYR A 19 12.60 5.19 12.09
CA TYR A 19 11.27 5.80 12.16
C TYR A 19 10.47 5.58 10.87
N LEU A 20 11.09 5.85 9.70
CA LEU A 20 10.45 5.66 8.40
C LEU A 20 10.01 4.20 8.18
N LYS A 21 10.86 3.23 8.55
CA LYS A 21 10.55 1.79 8.45
C LYS A 21 9.47 1.37 9.43
N LYS A 22 9.60 1.76 10.71
CA LYS A 22 8.65 1.40 11.78
C LYS A 22 7.24 1.88 11.47
N HIS A 23 7.12 3.09 10.91
CA HIS A 23 5.84 3.70 10.58
C HIS A 23 5.42 3.50 9.11
N ARG A 24 6.16 2.70 8.33
CA ARG A 24 5.86 2.37 6.93
C ARG A 24 5.58 3.61 6.08
N ILE A 25 6.35 4.66 6.31
CA ILE A 25 6.14 5.98 5.68
C ILE A 25 6.42 5.89 4.18
N ASN A 26 7.37 5.07 3.75
CA ASN A 26 7.65 4.87 2.33
C ASN A 26 6.47 4.25 1.59
N GLU A 27 5.81 3.26 2.19
CA GLU A 27 4.61 2.65 1.63
C GLU A 27 3.45 3.63 1.57
N LEU A 28 3.26 4.44 2.63
CA LEU A 28 2.26 5.52 2.62
C LEU A 28 2.49 6.48 1.46
N PHE A 29 3.74 6.93 1.24
CA PHE A 29 4.06 7.81 0.11
C PHE A 29 3.81 7.12 -1.24
N ASN A 30 4.15 5.85 -1.38
CA ASN A 30 3.92 5.10 -2.61
C ASN A 30 2.42 5.02 -2.94
N ASP A 31 1.58 4.72 -1.95
CA ASP A 31 0.13 4.68 -2.12
C ASP A 31 -0.44 6.03 -2.52
N LEU A 32 0.01 7.12 -1.87
CA LEU A 32 -0.42 8.47 -2.20
C LEU A 32 -0.02 8.86 -3.63
N CYS A 33 1.19 8.50 -4.05
CA CYS A 33 1.65 8.71 -5.43
C CYS A 33 0.81 7.90 -6.44
N ALA A 34 0.53 6.63 -6.16
CA ALA A 34 -0.34 5.81 -6.99
C ALA A 34 -1.75 6.42 -7.11
N ALA A 35 -2.32 6.88 -6.00
CA ALA A 35 -3.62 7.55 -5.97
C ALA A 35 -3.63 8.84 -6.80
N LEU A 36 -2.57 9.65 -6.74
CA LEU A 36 -2.41 10.85 -7.57
C LEU A 36 -2.31 10.51 -9.07
N CYS A 37 -1.49 9.51 -9.42
CA CYS A 37 -1.34 9.07 -10.82
C CYS A 37 -2.65 8.55 -11.41
N TYR A 38 -3.45 7.86 -10.60
CA TYR A 38 -4.74 7.32 -11.01
C TYR A 38 -5.84 8.38 -11.11
N LYS A 39 -6.03 9.19 -10.05
CA LYS A 39 -7.15 10.16 -9.96
C LYS A 39 -6.87 11.47 -10.68
N LYS A 40 -5.60 11.86 -10.83
CA LYS A 40 -5.16 13.12 -11.48
C LYS A 40 -5.99 14.35 -11.07
N PRO A 41 -6.10 14.64 -9.76
CA PRO A 41 -6.91 15.75 -9.28
C PRO A 41 -6.31 17.11 -9.68
N GLU A 42 -7.16 18.10 -9.94
CA GLU A 42 -6.72 19.49 -10.21
C GLU A 42 -6.03 20.11 -8.99
N ASN A 43 -6.55 19.85 -7.78
CA ASN A 43 -5.96 20.32 -6.52
C ASN A 43 -5.26 19.18 -5.77
N VAL A 44 -4.00 18.93 -6.14
CA VAL A 44 -3.14 17.89 -5.56
C VAL A 44 -3.02 18.01 -4.04
N LYS A 45 -2.79 19.21 -3.51
CA LYS A 45 -2.59 19.41 -2.06
C LYS A 45 -3.86 19.13 -1.27
N GLY A 46 -5.01 19.62 -1.76
CA GLY A 46 -6.30 19.37 -1.14
C GLY A 46 -6.62 17.88 -1.08
N PHE A 47 -6.43 17.18 -2.20
CA PHE A 47 -6.62 15.74 -2.30
C PHE A 47 -5.75 14.96 -1.30
N LEU A 48 -4.45 15.26 -1.23
CA LEU A 48 -3.53 14.59 -0.29
C LEU A 48 -3.92 14.79 1.18
N VAL A 49 -4.35 16.01 1.55
CA VAL A 49 -4.79 16.31 2.92
C VAL A 49 -6.04 15.50 3.27
N GLU A 50 -7.02 15.40 2.37
CA GLU A 50 -8.21 14.59 2.59
C GLU A 50 -7.87 13.11 2.71
N GLU A 51 -7.01 12.59 1.84
CA GLU A 51 -6.60 11.18 1.84
C GLU A 51 -5.88 10.79 3.14
N LEU A 52 -4.98 11.66 3.63
CA LEU A 52 -4.33 11.48 4.92
C LEU A 52 -5.31 11.52 6.10
N LYS A 53 -6.29 12.43 6.08
CA LYS A 53 -7.34 12.51 7.11
C LYS A 53 -8.19 11.24 7.14
N LYS A 54 -8.59 10.72 5.98
CA LYS A 54 -9.34 9.46 5.89
C LYS A 54 -8.57 8.32 6.54
N ARG A 55 -7.29 8.17 6.18
CA ARG A 55 -6.40 7.12 6.73
C ARG A 55 -6.13 7.30 8.23
N GLN A 56 -6.05 8.53 8.73
CA GLN A 56 -5.91 8.81 10.17
C GLN A 56 -7.17 8.43 10.96
N SER A 57 -8.35 8.66 10.38
CA SER A 57 -9.64 8.34 11.00
C SER A 57 -10.04 6.86 10.85
N ALA A 58 -9.45 6.16 9.89
CA ALA A 58 -9.71 4.75 9.67
C ALA A 58 -9.21 3.93 10.86
N PRO A 59 -9.99 2.96 11.36
CA PRO A 59 -9.49 2.02 12.36
C PRO A 59 -8.25 1.30 11.80
N ALA A 60 -7.30 0.92 12.66
CA ALA A 60 -6.09 0.17 12.25
C ALA A 60 -6.40 -1.14 11.49
N THR A 61 -7.66 -1.58 11.54
CA THR A 61 -8.25 -2.68 10.78
C THR A 61 -8.95 -2.21 9.51
N SER A 62 -8.48 -1.13 8.87
CA SER A 62 -8.91 -0.75 7.52
C SER A 62 -8.76 -1.99 6.64
N MET A 63 -9.89 -2.51 6.17
CA MET A 63 -9.92 -3.75 5.40
C MET A 63 -8.92 -3.63 4.25
N LEU A 64 -8.11 -4.67 4.06
CA LEU A 64 -7.13 -4.74 2.98
C LEU A 64 -7.78 -4.77 1.59
N PHE A 65 -9.11 -4.88 1.56
CA PHE A 65 -9.92 -5.02 0.36
C PHE A 65 -11.09 -4.04 0.43
N GLU A 66 -11.33 -3.34 -0.67
CA GLU A 66 -12.57 -2.61 -0.92
C GLU A 66 -13.71 -3.61 -1.22
N ASP A 67 -14.96 -3.20 -1.02
CA ASP A 67 -16.13 -4.06 -1.27
C ASP A 67 -16.15 -4.63 -2.70
N ALA A 68 -15.74 -3.84 -3.69
CA ALA A 68 -15.63 -4.27 -5.08
C ALA A 68 -14.56 -5.36 -5.28
N GLU A 69 -13.48 -5.30 -4.51
CA GLU A 69 -12.41 -6.31 -4.55
C GLU A 69 -12.89 -7.60 -3.90
N ILE A 70 -13.59 -7.52 -2.76
CA ILE A 70 -14.22 -8.67 -2.09
C ILE A 70 -15.23 -9.36 -3.02
N GLU A 71 -16.08 -8.57 -3.69
CA GLU A 71 -17.04 -9.07 -4.68
C GLU A 71 -16.34 -9.77 -5.84
N ALA A 72 -15.24 -9.20 -6.35
CA ALA A 72 -14.45 -9.84 -7.40
C ALA A 72 -13.84 -11.17 -6.93
N VAL A 73 -13.27 -11.22 -5.72
CA VAL A 73 -12.73 -12.46 -5.11
C VAL A 73 -13.82 -13.52 -5.03
N PHE A 74 -14.99 -13.12 -4.56
CA PHE A 74 -16.13 -13.99 -4.38
C PHE A 74 -16.60 -14.57 -5.71
N ARG A 75 -16.73 -13.74 -6.74
CA ARG A 75 -17.10 -14.20 -8.10
C ARG A 75 -16.09 -15.15 -8.72
N MET A 76 -14.80 -14.93 -8.48
CA MET A 76 -13.76 -15.87 -8.95
C MET A 76 -13.82 -17.21 -8.20
N ALA A 77 -14.20 -17.20 -6.92
CA ALA A 77 -14.34 -18.40 -6.10
C ALA A 77 -15.63 -19.18 -6.43
N ASP A 78 -16.73 -18.48 -6.72
CA ASP A 78 -18.04 -19.04 -7.03
C ASP A 78 -18.21 -19.30 -8.53
N LEU A 79 -17.39 -20.21 -9.07
CA LEU A 79 -17.41 -20.56 -10.50
C LEU A 79 -18.78 -21.10 -10.98
N MET A 80 -19.56 -21.67 -10.06
CA MET A 80 -20.88 -22.26 -10.34
C MET A 80 -22.03 -21.27 -10.13
N GLN A 81 -21.76 -20.04 -9.68
CA GLN A 81 -22.75 -18.99 -9.40
C GLN A 81 -23.87 -19.46 -8.46
N VAL A 82 -23.52 -20.27 -7.47
CA VAL A 82 -24.47 -20.82 -6.49
C VAL A 82 -24.82 -19.78 -5.42
N GLY A 83 -24.04 -18.70 -5.32
CA GLY A 83 -24.18 -17.64 -4.32
C GLY A 83 -23.57 -18.01 -2.96
N THR A 84 -22.87 -19.14 -2.87
CA THR A 84 -22.18 -19.58 -1.64
C THR A 84 -20.87 -20.28 -1.98
N ILE A 85 -19.82 -20.03 -1.21
CA ILE A 85 -18.52 -20.68 -1.35
C ILE A 85 -18.14 -21.43 -0.09
N THR A 86 -17.40 -22.52 -0.23
CA THR A 86 -16.84 -23.26 0.89
C THR A 86 -15.61 -22.55 1.48
N ALA A 87 -15.26 -22.88 2.73
CA ALA A 87 -14.11 -22.29 3.41
C ALA A 87 -12.77 -22.53 2.67
N SER A 88 -12.63 -23.67 1.98
CA SER A 88 -11.43 -23.97 1.16
C SER A 88 -11.36 -23.08 -0.07
N GLN A 89 -12.48 -22.89 -0.79
CA GLN A 89 -12.56 -22.00 -1.95
C GLN A 89 -12.27 -20.54 -1.57
N CYS A 90 -12.81 -20.08 -0.44
CA CYS A 90 -12.53 -18.75 0.10
C CYS A 90 -11.03 -18.54 0.38
N ARG A 91 -10.37 -19.48 1.08
CA ARG A 91 -8.91 -19.40 1.31
C ARG A 91 -8.13 -19.40 0.01
N GLN A 92 -8.51 -20.23 -0.93
CA GLN A 92 -7.78 -20.38 -2.19
C GLN A 92 -7.88 -19.11 -3.04
N ALA A 93 -9.06 -18.50 -3.12
CA ALA A 93 -9.28 -17.23 -3.82
C ALA A 93 -8.52 -16.07 -3.18
N LEU A 94 -8.53 -15.97 -1.84
CA LEU A 94 -7.75 -14.96 -1.12
C LEU A 94 -6.24 -15.15 -1.32
N CYS A 95 -5.75 -16.40 -1.30
CA CYS A 95 -4.34 -16.70 -1.57
C CYS A 95 -3.93 -16.31 -3.00
N SER A 96 -4.78 -16.56 -4.00
CA SER A 96 -4.51 -16.19 -5.41
C SER A 96 -4.32 -14.68 -5.57
N ILE A 97 -5.08 -13.87 -4.84
CA ILE A 97 -5.01 -12.40 -4.95
C ILE A 97 -3.79 -11.84 -4.22
N VAL A 98 -3.47 -12.36 -3.04
CA VAL A 98 -2.23 -11.98 -2.33
C VAL A 98 -1.00 -12.32 -3.18
N PHE A 99 -1.02 -13.47 -3.88
CA PHE A 99 0.06 -13.87 -4.77
C PHE A 99 0.18 -12.96 -6.02
N LEU A 100 -0.95 -12.52 -6.58
CA LEU A 100 -0.97 -11.53 -7.66
C LEU A 100 -0.46 -10.17 -7.18
N PHE A 101 -0.85 -9.71 -5.99
CA PHE A 101 -0.39 -8.44 -5.41
C PHE A 101 1.12 -8.43 -5.19
N PHE A 102 1.70 -9.56 -4.78
CA PHE A 102 3.15 -9.69 -4.57
C PHE A 102 3.94 -9.91 -5.88
N SER A 103 3.30 -10.47 -6.92
CA SER A 103 3.91 -10.67 -8.24
C SER A 103 3.79 -9.44 -9.14
N PHE A 104 2.83 -8.54 -8.85
CA PHE A 104 2.55 -7.32 -9.60
C PHE A 104 3.22 -6.07 -9.01
N LEU A 105 4.04 -6.22 -7.96
CA LEU A 105 5.06 -5.22 -7.64
C LEU A 105 6.31 -5.55 -8.47
N PRO A 106 6.59 -4.85 -9.58
CA PRO A 106 7.88 -4.98 -10.22
C PRO A 106 8.95 -4.56 -9.21
N ARG A 107 9.96 -5.40 -8.99
CA ARG A 107 11.15 -5.07 -8.16
C ARG A 107 11.94 -3.86 -8.66
N ASN A 108 11.57 -3.25 -9.79
CA ASN A 108 12.34 -2.18 -10.44
C ASN A 108 11.51 -1.38 -11.46
N THR A 109 10.53 -0.57 -11.05
CA THR A 109 9.92 0.39 -11.99
C THR A 109 9.64 1.74 -11.34
N LEU A 110 10.71 2.39 -10.87
CA LEU A 110 10.73 3.84 -10.61
C LEU A 110 11.51 4.63 -11.68
N TYR A 111 11.85 4.02 -12.82
CA TYR A 111 12.70 4.64 -13.86
C TYR A 111 11.98 5.15 -15.11
N MET A 112 10.65 5.11 -15.21
CA MET A 112 9.95 5.44 -16.47
C MET A 112 8.94 6.60 -16.39
N CYS A 113 8.86 7.33 -15.28
CA CYS A 113 7.99 8.53 -15.18
C CYS A 113 8.72 9.88 -15.31
N PHE A 114 10.01 9.90 -15.70
CA PHE A 114 10.73 11.15 -15.97
C PHE A 114 11.52 11.02 -17.28
N GLN A 115 10.83 11.19 -18.41
CA GLN A 115 11.39 11.78 -19.62
C GLN A 115 10.29 12.45 -20.44
#